data_AF-A0A3N5J212-F1
#
_entry.id   AF-A0A3N5J212-F1
#
_cell.length_a   1.000
_cell.length_b   1.000
_cell.length_c   1.000
_cell.angle_alpha   90.00
_cell.angle_beta   90.00
_cell.angle_gamma   90.00
#
_symmetry.space_group_name_H-M   'P 1'
#
loop_
_entity.id
_entity.type
_entity.pdbx_description
1 polymer ?
#
loop_
_entity_poly.entity_id
_entity_poly.type
_entity_poly.pdbx_seq_one_letter_code
_entity_poly.pdbx_strand_id
1 'polypeptide(L)'
;MKFSKLILLLTLLICCGCYSFRGQSAGAIKSIAVPTFENESPEFGIAERVTEELIRGFQRDGTLRITNTDQADAVLHGRILRVEDMPYTARADQQVEEYRFSMTCEIELTDSRTQQVLWTQTYPAWAIYPYAGSLENRDVAIQEAVSKLQQDLLNRIVGSW
;
A
#
# COMPACT_ATOMS: atom_id res chain seq x y z
N MET A 1 53.16 -24.60 21.74
CA MET A 1 52.27 -23.40 21.78
C MET A 1 51.66 -23.01 20.41
N LYS A 2 51.59 -23.91 19.41
CA LYS A 2 51.04 -23.58 18.06
C LYS A 2 49.60 -24.09 17.83
N PHE A 3 49.14 -25.08 18.59
CA PHE A 3 47.79 -25.67 18.46
C PHE A 3 46.66 -24.80 19.06
N SER A 4 46.95 -23.98 20.07
CA SER A 4 45.94 -23.15 20.74
C SER A 4 45.39 -22.02 19.84
N LYS A 5 46.22 -21.48 18.94
CA LYS A 5 45.79 -20.44 17.99
C LYS A 5 44.91 -20.98 16.87
N LEU A 6 45.04 -22.28 16.52
CA LEU A 6 44.26 -22.91 15.46
C LEU A 6 42.83 -23.23 15.92
N ILE A 7 42.66 -23.58 17.20
CA ILE A 7 41.35 -23.86 17.81
C ILE A 7 40.51 -22.59 17.94
N LEU A 8 41.13 -21.45 18.25
CA LEU A 8 40.44 -20.15 18.36
C LEU A 8 39.95 -19.60 17.01
N LEU A 9 40.65 -19.94 15.92
CA LEU A 9 40.26 -19.52 14.56
C LEU A 9 39.06 -20.36 14.04
N LEU A 10 38.95 -21.62 14.47
CA LEU A 10 37.87 -22.51 14.05
C LEU A 10 36.52 -22.15 14.71
N THR A 11 36.53 -21.61 15.92
CA THR A 11 35.29 -21.20 16.63
C THR A 11 34.65 -19.92 16.07
N LEU A 12 35.41 -19.05 15.39
CA LEU A 12 34.88 -17.81 14.82
C LEU A 12 34.08 -18.04 13.53
N LEU A 13 34.34 -19.14 12.81
CA LEU A 13 33.66 -19.50 11.56
C LEU A 13 32.26 -20.09 11.77
N ILE A 14 31.92 -20.55 12.99
CA ILE A 14 30.65 -21.22 13.29
C ILE A 14 29.57 -20.22 13.75
N CYS A 15 29.96 -18.99 14.14
CA CYS A 15 29.03 -17.98 14.63
C CYS A 15 28.32 -17.19 13.51
N CYS A 16 28.77 -17.30 12.25
CA CYS A 16 28.14 -16.64 11.10
C CYS A 16 27.05 -17.50 10.41
N GLY A 17 26.75 -18.70 10.95
CA GLY A 17 25.96 -19.71 10.23
C GLY A 17 24.50 -19.89 10.66
N CYS A 18 23.99 -19.14 11.64
CA CYS A 18 22.62 -19.32 12.14
C CYS A 18 21.84 -18.02 12.32
N TYR A 19 22.04 -17.05 11.43
CA TYR A 19 20.91 -16.23 11.00
C TYR A 19 20.32 -16.90 9.77
N SER A 20 19.60 -18.00 10.03
CA SER A 20 18.53 -18.42 9.15
C SER A 20 17.52 -17.29 9.18
N PHE A 21 17.69 -16.33 8.26
CA PHE A 21 16.63 -15.44 7.86
C PHE A 21 15.52 -16.34 7.31
N ARG A 22 14.66 -16.86 8.20
CA ARG A 22 13.30 -17.29 7.83
C ARG A 22 12.49 -16.04 7.53
N GLY A 23 12.98 -15.22 6.60
CA GLY A 23 12.10 -14.48 5.72
C GLY A 23 11.41 -15.58 4.94
N GLN A 24 10.20 -15.91 5.38
CA GLN A 24 9.28 -16.73 4.62
C GLN A 24 9.31 -16.16 3.20
N SER A 25 9.97 -16.89 2.29
CA SER A 25 9.89 -16.58 0.88
C SER A 25 8.46 -16.90 0.47
N ALA A 26 7.52 -16.02 0.82
CA ALA A 26 6.41 -15.73 -0.06
C ALA A 26 7.09 -15.52 -1.41
N GLY A 27 6.94 -16.49 -2.32
CA GLY A 27 7.52 -16.40 -3.64
C GLY A 27 7.22 -15.00 -4.17
N ALA A 28 8.23 -14.32 -4.72
CA ALA A 28 8.10 -12.93 -5.15
C ALA A 28 6.72 -12.72 -5.78
N ILE A 29 5.86 -11.95 -5.12
CA ILE A 29 4.47 -11.76 -5.53
C ILE A 29 4.54 -11.07 -6.89
N LYS A 30 4.14 -11.77 -7.95
CA LYS A 30 4.17 -11.24 -9.32
C LYS A 30 2.80 -10.86 -9.81
N SER A 31 1.76 -11.44 -9.23
CA SER A 31 0.38 -11.18 -9.58
C SER A 31 -0.48 -10.96 -8.36
N ILE A 32 -1.41 -10.01 -8.49
CA ILE A 32 -2.27 -9.57 -7.39
C ILE A 32 -3.71 -9.44 -7.88
N ALA A 33 -4.65 -9.87 -7.04
CA ALA A 33 -6.07 -9.58 -7.21
C ALA A 33 -6.46 -8.44 -6.29
N VAL A 34 -7.25 -7.51 -6.79
CA VAL A 34 -7.76 -6.37 -6.01
C VAL A 34 -9.29 -6.41 -6.08
N PRO A 35 -9.95 -7.08 -5.13
CA PRO A 35 -11.40 -7.00 -4.97
C PRO A 35 -11.82 -5.55 -4.68
N THR A 36 -13.10 -5.24 -4.91
CA THR A 36 -13.66 -3.93 -4.54
C THR A 36 -13.47 -3.70 -3.05
N PHE A 37 -12.96 -2.51 -2.73
CA PHE A 37 -12.74 -2.09 -1.35
C PHE A 37 -14.06 -2.02 -0.59
N GLU A 38 -14.01 -2.33 0.69
CA GLU A 38 -15.13 -2.09 1.59
C GLU A 38 -15.17 -0.60 1.96
N ASN A 39 -16.37 -0.03 2.13
CA ASN A 39 -16.56 1.37 2.51
C ASN A 39 -17.26 1.46 3.86
N GLU A 40 -16.53 1.92 4.87
CA GLU A 40 -17.09 2.25 6.19
C GLU A 40 -17.39 3.76 6.33
N SER A 41 -17.07 4.55 5.31
CA SER A 41 -17.32 5.98 5.28
C SER A 41 -18.71 6.31 4.72
N PRO A 42 -19.24 7.52 4.99
CA PRO A 42 -20.52 7.96 4.40
C PRO A 42 -20.41 8.38 2.92
N GLU A 43 -19.20 8.38 2.34
CA GLU A 43 -18.97 8.82 0.97
C GLU A 43 -19.45 7.75 -0.03
N PHE A 44 -20.44 8.08 -0.85
CA PHE A 44 -20.99 7.13 -1.82
C PHE A 44 -20.03 6.91 -3.00
N GLY A 45 -19.88 5.65 -3.44
CA GLY A 45 -19.10 5.28 -4.63
C GLY A 45 -17.58 5.39 -4.48
N ILE A 46 -17.06 5.75 -3.30
CA ILE A 46 -15.61 5.93 -3.09
C ILE A 46 -14.85 4.61 -3.18
N ALA A 47 -15.46 3.50 -2.74
CA ALA A 47 -14.87 2.17 -2.81
C ALA A 47 -14.55 1.77 -4.26
N GLU A 48 -15.53 1.87 -5.15
CA GLU A 48 -15.38 1.55 -6.57
C GLU A 48 -14.33 2.45 -7.20
N ARG A 49 -14.40 3.76 -6.94
CA ARG A 49 -13.45 4.74 -7.48
C ARG A 49 -12.02 4.46 -7.04
N VAL A 50 -11.78 4.25 -5.75
CA VAL A 50 -10.45 3.96 -5.21
C VAL A 50 -9.93 2.64 -5.77
N THR A 51 -10.77 1.61 -5.81
CA THR A 51 -10.39 0.29 -6.35
C THR A 51 -9.99 0.42 -7.81
N GLU A 52 -10.80 1.09 -8.62
CA GLU A 52 -10.53 1.28 -10.05
C GLU A 52 -9.24 2.08 -10.29
N GLU A 53 -9.05 3.21 -9.59
CA GLU A 53 -7.84 4.01 -9.74
C GLU A 53 -6.59 3.25 -9.29
N LEU A 54 -6.70 2.44 -8.23
CA LEU A 54 -5.62 1.61 -7.74
C LEU A 54 -5.25 0.52 -8.76
N ILE A 55 -6.25 -0.16 -9.34
CA ILE A 55 -6.06 -1.14 -10.42
C ILE A 55 -5.41 -0.47 -11.63
N ARG A 56 -5.90 0.70 -12.05
CA ARG A 56 -5.32 1.47 -13.16
C ARG A 56 -3.86 1.84 -12.88
N GLY A 57 -3.55 2.24 -11.65
CA GLY A 57 -2.19 2.55 -11.20
C GLY A 57 -1.26 1.36 -11.33
N PHE A 58 -1.65 0.20 -10.78
CA PHE A 58 -0.86 -1.03 -10.89
C PHE A 58 -0.69 -1.51 -12.33
N GLN A 59 -1.73 -1.45 -13.16
CA GLN A 59 -1.65 -1.81 -14.58
C GLN A 59 -0.68 -0.89 -15.35
N ARG A 60 -0.67 0.40 -15.03
CA ARG A 60 0.22 1.39 -15.67
C ARG A 60 1.68 1.20 -15.24
N ASP A 61 1.91 0.90 -13.96
CA ASP A 61 3.24 0.69 -13.41
C ASP A 61 3.88 -0.61 -13.94
N GLY A 62 3.10 -1.68 -14.03
CA GLY A 62 3.51 -2.95 -14.64
C GLY A 62 4.40 -3.85 -13.77
N THR A 63 4.75 -3.44 -12.54
CA THR A 63 5.52 -4.29 -11.61
C THR A 63 4.74 -5.52 -11.15
N LEU A 64 3.42 -5.38 -10.97
CA LEU A 64 2.51 -6.46 -10.57
C LEU A 64 1.46 -6.71 -11.66
N ARG A 65 1.22 -7.97 -11.99
CA ARG A 65 0.17 -8.37 -12.93
C ARG A 65 -1.18 -8.44 -12.22
N ILE A 66 -2.12 -7.59 -12.59
CA ILE A 66 -3.51 -7.69 -12.11
C ILE A 66 -4.19 -8.91 -12.73
N THR A 67 -4.78 -9.76 -11.89
CA THR A 67 -5.54 -10.94 -12.32
C THR A 67 -6.72 -11.21 -11.37
N ASN A 68 -7.54 -12.20 -11.69
CA ASN A 68 -8.64 -12.64 -10.83
C ASN A 68 -8.13 -13.36 -9.59
N THR A 69 -8.92 -13.37 -8.51
CA THR A 69 -8.61 -13.99 -7.22
C THR A 69 -8.11 -15.44 -7.35
N ASP A 70 -8.69 -16.21 -8.27
CA ASP A 70 -8.35 -17.63 -8.48
C ASP A 70 -6.95 -17.86 -9.09
N GLN A 71 -6.35 -16.84 -9.70
CA GLN A 71 -5.09 -16.93 -10.43
C GLN A 71 -3.98 -16.03 -9.87
N ALA A 72 -4.29 -15.23 -8.86
CA ALA A 72 -3.35 -14.29 -8.27
C ALA A 72 -2.45 -14.98 -7.23
N ASP A 73 -1.20 -14.54 -7.12
CA ASP A 73 -0.29 -15.01 -6.06
C ASP A 73 -0.74 -14.48 -4.68
N ALA A 74 -1.30 -13.26 -4.65
CA ALA A 74 -1.85 -12.63 -3.46
C ALA A 74 -3.14 -11.85 -3.75
N VAL A 75 -3.95 -11.65 -2.72
CA VAL A 75 -5.17 -10.84 -2.76
C VAL A 75 -4.99 -9.62 -1.86
N LEU A 76 -5.26 -8.43 -2.41
CA LEU A 76 -5.21 -7.15 -1.71
C LEU A 76 -6.62 -6.75 -1.28
N HIS A 77 -6.93 -6.95 -0.01
CA HIS A 77 -8.16 -6.48 0.59
C HIS A 77 -7.96 -5.04 1.09
N GLY A 78 -8.94 -4.18 0.83
CA GLY A 78 -8.91 -2.80 1.28
C GLY A 78 -10.21 -2.41 1.94
N ARG A 79 -10.12 -1.64 3.03
CA ARG A 79 -11.25 -1.06 3.72
C ARG A 79 -11.03 0.43 3.95
N ILE A 80 -11.93 1.24 3.39
CA ILE A 80 -11.91 2.70 3.54
C ILE A 80 -12.59 3.03 4.86
N LEU A 81 -11.78 3.34 5.88
CA LEU A 81 -12.23 3.62 7.23
C LEU A 81 -12.80 5.04 7.35
N ARG A 82 -12.20 5.99 6.63
CA ARG A 82 -12.55 7.41 6.76
C ARG A 82 -12.22 8.19 5.50
N VAL A 83 -13.11 9.10 5.13
CA VAL A 83 -12.94 10.07 4.05
C VAL A 83 -13.37 11.43 4.58
N GLU A 84 -12.58 12.46 4.30
CA GLU A 84 -12.87 13.82 4.70
C GLU A 84 -12.27 14.84 3.73
N ASP A 85 -12.95 15.97 3.60
CA ASP A 85 -12.44 17.15 2.92
C ASP A 85 -12.35 18.29 3.94
N MET A 86 -11.14 18.80 4.16
CA MET A 86 -10.89 19.89 5.11
C MET A 86 -10.29 21.11 4.41
N PRO A 87 -10.64 22.35 4.80
CA PRO A 87 -9.94 23.54 4.34
C PRO A 87 -8.43 23.44 4.61
N TYR A 88 -7.61 23.65 3.58
CA TYR A 88 -6.15 23.60 3.71
C TYR A 88 -5.53 24.99 3.89
N THR A 89 -5.97 25.96 3.09
CA THR A 89 -5.53 27.36 3.17
C THR A 89 -6.74 28.29 3.25
N ALA A 90 -6.66 29.28 4.15
CA ALA A 90 -7.63 30.36 4.26
C ALA A 90 -6.91 31.70 4.08
N ARG A 91 -7.38 32.54 3.15
CA ARG A 91 -6.88 33.92 3.04
C ARG A 91 -7.55 34.83 4.08
N ALA A 92 -6.90 35.96 4.32
CA ALA A 92 -7.37 37.01 5.25
C ALA A 92 -8.72 37.64 4.84
N ASP A 93 -9.22 37.37 3.63
CA ASP A 93 -10.50 37.83 3.08
C ASP A 93 -11.64 36.79 3.16
N GLN A 94 -11.45 35.70 3.91
CA GLN A 94 -12.46 34.67 4.23
C GLN A 94 -12.94 33.77 3.08
N GLN A 95 -12.26 33.75 1.92
CA GLN A 95 -12.48 32.70 0.91
C GLN A 95 -11.48 31.55 1.08
N VAL A 96 -11.99 30.32 1.21
CA VAL A 96 -11.17 29.09 1.21
C VAL A 96 -10.76 28.79 -0.23
N GLU A 97 -9.47 28.92 -0.55
CA GLU A 97 -8.96 28.69 -1.90
C GLU A 97 -8.70 27.20 -2.19
N GLU A 98 -8.28 26.43 -1.18
CA GLU A 98 -7.87 25.03 -1.35
C GLU A 98 -8.41 24.13 -0.24
N TYR A 99 -8.81 22.93 -0.63
CA TYR A 99 -9.23 21.86 0.27
C TYR A 99 -8.24 20.71 0.18
N ARG A 100 -8.12 19.97 1.28
CA ARG A 100 -7.38 18.73 1.37
C ARG A 100 -8.37 17.58 1.44
N PHE A 101 -8.39 16.77 0.38
CA PHE A 101 -8.97 15.44 0.43
C PHE A 101 -8.07 14.54 1.27
N SER A 102 -8.62 13.87 2.28
CA SER A 102 -7.92 12.89 3.09
C SER A 102 -8.74 11.61 3.22
N MET A 103 -8.05 10.48 3.10
CA MET A 103 -8.60 9.15 3.19
C MET A 103 -7.72 8.29 4.10
N THR A 104 -8.35 7.47 4.93
CA THR A 104 -7.67 6.46 5.74
C THR A 104 -8.15 5.08 5.29
N CYS A 105 -7.24 4.27 4.79
CA CYS A 105 -7.53 2.91 4.33
C CYS A 105 -6.77 1.89 5.16
N GLU A 106 -7.45 0.85 5.64
CA GLU A 106 -6.81 -0.37 6.08
C GLU A 106 -6.60 -1.29 4.88
N ILE A 107 -5.39 -1.83 4.75
CA ILE A 107 -5.01 -2.73 3.66
C ILE A 107 -4.51 -4.02 4.28
N GLU A 108 -5.01 -5.14 3.77
CA GLU A 108 -4.61 -6.49 4.13
C GLU A 108 -4.15 -7.22 2.86
N LEU A 109 -2.98 -7.86 2.94
CA LEU A 109 -2.46 -8.69 1.87
C LEU A 109 -2.48 -10.15 2.31
N THR A 110 -3.17 -10.98 1.54
CA THR A 110 -3.35 -12.41 1.84
C THR A 110 -2.72 -13.26 0.73
N ASP A 111 -1.95 -14.28 1.10
CA ASP A 111 -1.40 -15.25 0.15
C ASP A 111 -2.52 -16.16 -0.35
N SER A 112 -2.77 -16.19 -1.66
CA SER A 112 -3.92 -16.90 -2.23
C SER A 112 -3.83 -18.42 -2.05
N ARG A 113 -2.62 -18.98 -1.96
CA ARG A 113 -2.40 -20.43 -1.89
C ARG A 113 -2.56 -20.95 -0.47
N THR A 114 -2.09 -20.20 0.51
CA THR A 114 -2.09 -20.58 1.93
C THR A 114 -3.24 -19.97 2.72
N GLN A 115 -3.91 -18.96 2.14
CA GLN A 115 -4.96 -18.17 2.79
C GLN A 115 -4.46 -17.50 4.08
N GLN A 116 -3.14 -17.28 4.20
CA GLN A 116 -2.53 -16.61 5.33
C GLN A 116 -2.42 -15.12 5.05
N VAL A 117 -2.84 -14.32 6.03
CA VAL A 117 -2.58 -12.88 6.05
C VAL A 117 -1.08 -12.67 6.17
N LEU A 118 -0.48 -12.09 5.13
CA LEU A 118 0.94 -11.73 5.09
C LEU A 118 1.19 -10.49 5.94
N TRP A 119 0.28 -9.52 5.86
CA TRP A 119 0.28 -8.33 6.71
C TRP A 119 -1.03 -7.56 6.60
N THR A 120 -1.32 -6.77 7.63
CA THR A 120 -2.41 -5.79 7.66
C THR A 120 -1.84 -4.47 8.18
N GLN A 121 -2.15 -3.36 7.50
CA GLN A 121 -1.66 -2.03 7.88
C GLN A 121 -2.61 -0.92 7.41
N THR A 122 -2.70 0.15 8.20
CA THR A 122 -3.44 1.36 7.85
C THR A 122 -2.55 2.39 7.13
N TYR A 123 -3.07 2.96 6.04
CA TYR A 123 -2.40 3.96 5.22
C TYR A 123 -3.23 5.25 5.15
N PRO A 124 -2.64 6.41 5.51
CA PRO A 124 -3.22 7.70 5.20
C PRO A 124 -2.89 8.10 3.75
N ALA A 125 -3.89 8.52 2.99
CA ALA A 125 -3.74 9.02 1.63
C ALA A 125 -4.40 10.40 1.50
N TRP A 126 -3.74 11.35 0.85
CA TRP A 126 -4.28 12.70 0.76
C TRP A 126 -3.69 13.50 -0.42
N ALA A 127 -4.46 14.49 -0.86
CA ALA A 127 -4.06 15.45 -1.87
C ALA A 127 -4.82 16.78 -1.67
N ILE A 128 -4.28 17.86 -2.22
CA ILE A 128 -4.85 19.19 -2.13
C ILE A 128 -5.46 19.54 -3.47
N TYR A 129 -6.63 20.18 -3.48
CA TYR A 129 -7.29 20.65 -4.68
C TYR A 129 -7.90 22.04 -4.48
N PRO A 130 -7.95 22.89 -5.53
CA PRO A 130 -8.58 24.20 -5.45
C PRO A 130 -10.10 24.09 -5.41
N TYR A 131 -10.74 24.84 -4.50
CA TYR A 131 -12.19 24.93 -4.38
C TYR A 131 -12.74 25.98 -5.35
N ALA A 132 -12.73 25.64 -6.64
CA ALA A 132 -13.34 26.45 -7.70
C ALA A 132 -14.82 26.04 -7.96
N GLY A 133 -15.46 25.33 -7.03
CA GLY A 133 -16.82 24.82 -7.19
C GLY A 133 -16.98 23.65 -8.18
N SER A 134 -15.89 23.07 -8.70
CA SER A 134 -15.92 21.91 -9.60
C SER A 134 -15.60 20.61 -8.86
N LEU A 135 -16.43 19.59 -9.06
CA LEU A 135 -16.18 18.22 -8.60
C LEU A 135 -14.95 17.59 -9.27
N GLU A 136 -14.61 18.06 -10.47
CA GLU A 136 -13.46 17.61 -11.26
C GLU A 136 -12.13 17.78 -10.51
N ASN A 137 -11.92 18.90 -9.83
CA ASN A 137 -10.68 19.14 -9.08
C ASN A 137 -10.52 18.16 -7.90
N ARG A 138 -11.65 17.81 -7.27
CA ARG A 138 -11.65 16.83 -6.19
C ARG A 138 -11.34 15.43 -6.71
N ASP A 139 -11.87 15.08 -7.88
CA ASP A 139 -11.58 13.79 -8.52
C ASP A 139 -10.10 13.64 -8.86
N VAL A 140 -9.45 14.71 -9.32
CA VAL A 140 -7.99 14.74 -9.52
C VAL A 140 -7.25 14.53 -8.20
N ALA A 141 -7.68 15.15 -7.11
CA ALA A 141 -7.08 14.91 -5.79
C ALA A 141 -7.26 13.46 -5.31
N ILE A 142 -8.42 12.85 -5.56
CA ILE A 142 -8.65 11.43 -5.24
C ILE A 142 -7.66 10.55 -6.02
N GLN A 143 -7.50 10.80 -7.32
CA GLN A 143 -6.52 10.08 -8.15
C GLN A 143 -5.09 10.23 -7.63
N GLU A 144 -4.69 11.44 -7.23
CA GLU A 144 -3.37 11.70 -6.67
C GLU A 144 -3.18 10.99 -5.33
N ALA A 145 -4.17 11.03 -4.45
CA ALA A 145 -4.13 10.35 -3.15
C ALA A 145 -4.01 8.84 -3.33
N VAL A 146 -4.78 8.25 -4.24
CA VAL A 146 -4.72 6.81 -4.57
C VAL A 146 -3.39 6.44 -5.22
N SER A 147 -2.81 7.31 -6.06
CA SER A 147 -1.48 7.12 -6.64
C SER A 147 -0.39 7.05 -5.56
N LYS A 148 -0.44 7.91 -4.54
CA LYS A 148 0.47 7.84 -3.39
C LYS A 148 0.30 6.53 -2.62
N LEU A 149 -0.95 6.13 -2.34
CA LEU A 149 -1.24 4.84 -1.72
C LEU A 149 -0.67 3.67 -2.55
N GLN A 150 -0.84 3.69 -3.87
CA GLN A 150 -0.32 2.67 -4.77
C GLN A 150 1.21 2.57 -4.68
N GLN A 151 1.92 3.68 -4.62
CA GLN A 151 3.38 3.69 -4.46
C GLN A 151 3.81 3.10 -3.11
N ASP A 152 3.14 3.46 -2.02
CA ASP A 152 3.42 2.91 -0.70
C ASP A 152 3.19 1.39 -0.66
N LEU A 153 2.13 0.91 -1.31
CA LEU A 153 1.82 -0.50 -1.44
C LEU A 153 2.84 -1.25 -2.29
N LEU A 154 3.26 -0.70 -3.45
CA LEU A 154 4.32 -1.28 -4.25
C LEU A 154 5.63 -1.37 -3.48
N ASN A 155 6.03 -0.28 -2.80
CA ASN A 155 7.24 -0.27 -1.98
C ASN A 155 7.18 -1.32 -0.88
N ARG A 156 6.01 -1.56 -0.29
CA ARG A 156 5.84 -2.59 0.73
C ARG A 156 5.88 -4.01 0.16
N ILE A 157 5.19 -4.25 -0.96
CA ILE A 157 5.08 -5.58 -1.58
C ILE A 157 6.42 -6.00 -2.20
N VAL A 158 7.06 -5.07 -2.89
CA VAL A 158 8.30 -5.30 -3.63
C VAL A 158 9.51 -5.15 -2.72
N GLY A 159 9.53 -4.12 -1.87
CA GLY A 159 10.68 -3.79 -1.01
C GLY A 159 10.84 -4.65 0.24
N SER A 160 9.97 -5.64 0.49
CA SER A 160 10.09 -6.55 1.64
C SER A 160 11.14 -7.67 1.44
N TRP A 161 12.12 -7.46 0.55
CA TRP A 161 13.21 -8.40 0.24
C TRP A 161 14.53 -8.07 0.91
#